data_AF-A0A553ARC7-F1
#
_entry.id   AF-A0A553ARC7-F1
#
_cell.length_a   1.000
_cell.length_b   1.000
_cell.length_c   1.000
_cell.angle_alpha   90.00
_cell.angle_beta   90.00
_cell.angle_gamma   90.00
#
_symmetry.space_group_name_H-M   'P 1'
#
loop_
_entity.id
_entity.type
_entity.pdbx_description
1 polymer ?
#
loop_
_entity_poly.entity_id
_entity_poly.type
_entity_poly.pdbx_seq_one_letter_code
_entity_poly.pdbx_strand_id
1 'polypeptide(L)'
;MSKDSFLVATHAAPACGPAGARNVAFKSAAIEVIRKGGDKFVIVGDQMSSGMQGDFFSGFQQNYSQGMVVKMIPEKSPESANALSARETLGSGWQEIVAKGAPTTCG
;
A
#
# COMPACT_ATOMS: atom_id res chain seq x y z
N MET A 1 22.51 -0.48 9.84
CA MET A 1 21.14 0.10 9.70
C MET A 1 20.34 -0.82 8.78
N SER A 2 19.62 -1.81 9.33
CA SER A 2 18.68 -2.61 8.53
C SER A 2 17.54 -1.68 8.14
N LYS A 3 17.33 -1.44 6.84
CA LYS A 3 16.23 -0.60 6.35
C LYS A 3 14.95 -1.45 6.36
N ASP A 4 14.41 -1.70 7.54
CA ASP A 4 13.19 -2.50 7.71
C ASP A 4 11.92 -1.70 7.34
N SER A 5 12.09 -0.40 7.08
CA SER A 5 11.06 0.51 6.59
C SER A 5 11.26 0.83 5.10
N PHE A 6 10.19 0.75 4.32
CA PHE A 6 10.19 1.16 2.92
C PHE A 6 8.97 2.02 2.61
N LEU A 7 9.12 2.90 1.62
CA LEU A 7 8.03 3.74 1.13
C LEU A 7 7.29 3.00 0.02
N VAL A 8 5.98 2.90 0.17
CA VAL A 8 5.05 2.40 -0.84
C VAL A 8 4.39 3.62 -1.45
N ALA A 9 4.76 3.94 -2.69
CA ALA A 9 4.10 4.97 -3.46
C ALA A 9 3.12 4.28 -4.41
N THR A 10 1.82 4.50 -4.20
CA THR A 10 0.80 4.03 -5.14
C THR A 10 0.19 5.18 -5.91
N HIS A 11 0.07 4.97 -7.21
CA HIS A 11 -0.74 5.81 -8.10
C HIS A 11 -2.05 5.08 -8.33
N ALA A 12 -3.07 5.46 -7.56
CA ALA A 12 -4.43 4.97 -7.81
C ALA A 12 -5.05 5.76 -8.97
N ALA A 13 -5.85 5.08 -9.80
CA ALA A 13 -6.62 5.78 -10.83
C ALA A 13 -7.56 6.83 -10.17
N PRO A 14 -7.78 8.02 -10.78
CA PRO A 14 -8.68 9.05 -10.24
C PRO A 14 -10.10 8.55 -9.92
N ALA A 15 -10.53 7.47 -10.59
CA ALA A 15 -11.80 6.79 -10.36
C ALA A 15 -11.92 6.13 -8.95
N CYS A 16 -10.82 5.92 -8.23
CA CYS A 16 -10.82 5.23 -6.94
C CYS A 16 -11.26 6.09 -5.76
N GLY A 17 -11.31 7.42 -5.93
CA GLY A 17 -11.52 8.34 -4.82
C GLY A 17 -10.48 8.17 -3.69
N PRO A 18 -10.65 8.91 -2.57
CA PRO A 18 -9.69 8.86 -1.47
C PRO A 18 -9.68 7.52 -0.72
N ALA A 19 -10.83 6.84 -0.62
CA ALA A 19 -10.96 5.55 0.07
C ALA A 19 -10.38 4.38 -0.75
N GLY A 20 -10.62 4.34 -2.05
CA GLY A 20 -10.07 3.31 -2.93
C GLY A 20 -8.56 3.44 -3.10
N ALA A 21 -8.03 4.67 -3.16
CA ALA A 21 -6.59 4.91 -3.19
C ALA A 21 -5.89 4.36 -1.94
N ARG A 22 -6.50 4.52 -0.75
CA ARG A 22 -6.01 3.91 0.50
C ARG A 22 -5.96 2.40 0.38
N ASN A 23 -7.05 1.79 -0.04
CA ASN A 23 -7.12 0.33 -0.15
C ASN A 23 -6.04 -0.23 -1.10
N VAL A 24 -5.81 0.44 -2.24
CA VAL A 24 -4.74 0.08 -3.18
C VAL A 24 -3.36 0.20 -2.52
N ALA A 25 -3.11 1.29 -1.78
CA ALA A 25 -1.88 1.49 -1.04
C ALA A 25 -1.68 0.37 0.00
N PHE A 26 -2.71 0.03 0.78
CA PHE A 26 -2.67 -1.04 1.79
C PHE A 26 -2.39 -2.42 1.18
N LYS A 27 -3.08 -2.78 0.09
CA LYS A 27 -2.83 -4.03 -0.63
C LYS A 27 -1.41 -4.09 -1.20
N SER A 28 -0.93 -2.98 -1.77
CA SER A 28 0.42 -2.88 -2.33
C SER A 28 1.50 -3.04 -1.25
N ALA A 29 1.29 -2.44 -0.08
CA ALA A 29 2.14 -2.63 1.09
C ALA A 29 2.23 -4.10 1.50
N ALA A 30 1.08 -4.78 1.65
CA ALA A 30 1.04 -6.19 2.00
C ALA A 30 1.77 -7.08 0.98
N ILE A 31 1.59 -6.81 -0.32
CA ILE A 31 2.30 -7.53 -1.39
C ILE A 31 3.82 -7.39 -1.24
N GLU A 32 4.32 -6.17 -1.01
CA GLU A 32 5.75 -5.92 -0.87
C GLU A 32 6.35 -6.55 0.39
N VAL A 33 5.60 -6.60 1.49
CA VAL A 33 6.01 -7.31 2.72
C VAL A 33 6.22 -8.80 2.42
N ILE A 34 5.25 -9.44 1.75
CA ILE A 34 5.32 -10.86 1.38
C ILE A 34 6.48 -11.11 0.41
N ARG A 35 6.67 -10.25 -0.58
CA ARG A 35 7.79 -10.36 -1.55
C ARG A 35 9.16 -10.26 -0.89
N LYS A 36 9.26 -9.50 0.21
CA LYS A 36 10.47 -9.38 1.02
C LYS A 36 10.66 -10.54 2.01
N GLY A 37 9.73 -11.49 2.06
CA GLY A 37 9.77 -12.64 2.96
C GLY A 37 9.25 -12.36 4.36
N GLY A 38 8.59 -11.21 4.58
CA GLY A 38 7.89 -10.91 5.83
C GLY A 38 6.43 -11.35 5.78
N ASP A 39 5.82 -11.49 6.95
CA ASP A 39 4.36 -11.69 7.08
C ASP A 39 3.68 -10.51 7.78
N LYS A 40 4.34 -9.92 8.77
CA LYS A 40 3.77 -8.85 9.61
C LYS A 40 4.36 -7.50 9.29
N PHE A 41 3.52 -6.47 9.32
CA PHE A 41 3.94 -5.10 9.10
C PHE A 41 3.09 -4.09 9.89
N VAL A 42 3.64 -2.90 10.06
CA VAL A 42 2.94 -1.73 10.61
C VAL A 42 3.17 -0.53 9.71
N ILE A 43 2.20 0.37 9.69
CA ILE A 43 2.34 1.64 8.99
C ILE A 43 2.88 2.65 9.99
N VAL A 44 4.09 3.15 9.71
CA VAL A 44 4.80 4.10 10.58
C VAL A 44 4.66 5.54 10.11
N GLY A 45 4.14 5.75 8.90
CA GLY A 45 3.85 7.07 8.37
C GLY A 45 2.91 7.00 7.17
N ASP A 46 2.03 7.99 7.07
CA ASP A 46 1.18 8.23 5.92
C ASP A 46 1.52 9.61 5.36
N GLN A 47 1.91 9.65 4.09
CA GLN A 47 2.11 10.85 3.30
C GLN A 47 1.07 10.85 2.18
N MET A 48 -0.16 11.23 2.53
CA MET A 48 -1.20 11.51 1.56
C MET A 48 -0.93 12.86 0.87
N SER A 49 -0.53 12.82 -0.40
CA SER A 49 -0.45 14.00 -1.26
C SER A 49 -1.61 13.97 -2.25
N SER A 50 -2.61 14.81 -2.00
CA SER A 50 -3.71 15.03 -2.94
C SER A 50 -3.33 16.20 -3.84
N GLY A 51 -3.16 15.95 -5.14
CA GLY A 51 -2.84 16.97 -6.13
C GLY A 51 -3.87 17.01 -7.25
N MET A 52 -4.17 18.21 -7.75
CA MET A 52 -4.85 18.34 -9.05
C MET A 52 -3.80 18.15 -10.14
N GLN A 53 -3.96 17.09 -10.93
CA GLN A 53 -3.17 16.84 -12.11
C GLN A 53 -4.05 16.99 -13.34
N GLY A 54 -3.73 17.94 -14.18
CA GLY A 54 -4.47 18.23 -15.40
C GLY A 54 -4.07 19.58 -15.96
N ASP A 55 -4.41 19.80 -17.21
CA ASP A 55 -4.14 21.05 -17.91
C ASP A 55 -5.45 21.57 -18.52
N PHE A 56 -5.47 22.82 -18.94
CA PHE A 56 -6.64 23.52 -19.45
C PHE A 56 -7.35 22.76 -20.59
N PHE A 57 -6.60 22.00 -21.40
CA PHE A 57 -7.14 21.23 -22.52
C PHE A 57 -7.64 19.84 -22.15
N SER A 58 -7.13 19.22 -21.08
CA SER A 58 -7.45 17.85 -20.67
C SER A 58 -8.37 17.76 -19.45
N GLY A 59 -8.61 18.88 -18.76
CA GLY A 59 -9.39 18.94 -17.53
C GLY A 59 -8.56 18.59 -16.29
N PHE A 60 -8.89 19.21 -15.17
CA PHE A 60 -8.21 18.96 -13.89
C PHE A 60 -8.73 17.68 -13.25
N GLN A 61 -7.88 16.66 -13.12
CA GLN A 61 -8.20 15.40 -12.44
C GLN A 61 -7.53 15.36 -11.06
N GLN A 62 -8.26 14.97 -10.03
CA GLN A 62 -7.68 14.75 -8.71
C GLN A 62 -6.86 13.45 -8.76
N ASN A 63 -5.54 13.56 -8.64
CA ASN A 63 -4.66 12.41 -8.50
C ASN A 63 -4.37 12.19 -7.02
N TYR A 64 -4.74 11.00 -6.53
CA TYR A 64 -4.48 10.60 -5.15
C TYR A 64 -3.16 9.85 -5.10
N SER A 65 -2.08 10.59 -4.87
CA SER A 65 -0.77 9.99 -4.62
C SER A 65 -0.67 9.69 -3.13
N GLN A 66 -0.75 8.41 -2.77
CA GLN A 66 -0.61 7.99 -1.39
C GLN A 66 0.74 7.32 -1.21
N GLY A 67 1.62 8.01 -0.49
CA GLY A 67 2.87 7.45 0.00
C GLY A 67 2.66 6.91 1.40
N MET A 68 2.91 5.63 1.63
CA MET A 68 2.85 5.04 2.96
C MET A 68 4.21 4.48 3.34
N VAL A 69 4.66 4.76 4.55
CA VAL A 69 5.88 4.18 5.10
C VAL A 69 5.50 2.93 5.87
N VAL A 70 5.94 1.80 5.36
CA VAL A 70 5.67 0.47 5.91
C VAL A 70 6.92 -0.04 6.60
N LYS A 71 6.80 -0.43 7.86
CA LYS A 71 7.85 -1.11 8.62
C LYS A 71 7.47 -2.60 8.74
N MET A 72 8.35 -3.47 8.26
CA MET A 72 8.19 -4.91 8.48
C MET A 72 8.49 -5.24 9.93
N ILE A 73 7.66 -6.10 10.52
CA ILE A 73 7.80 -6.55 11.89
C ILE A 73 8.19 -8.03 11.88
N PRO A 74 9.31 -8.40 12.53
CA PRO A 74 9.68 -9.81 12.67
C PRO A 74 8.59 -10.57 13.44
N GLU A 75 8.23 -11.77 12.98
CA GLU A 75 7.16 -12.57 13.62
C GLU A 75 7.41 -12.86 15.12
N LYS A 76 8.68 -12.96 15.52
CA LYS A 76 9.09 -13.27 16.89
C LYS A 76 9.32 -12.02 17.75
N SER A 77 9.08 -10.81 17.22
CA SER A 77 9.24 -9.58 18.01
C SER A 77 8.00 -9.31 18.87
N PRO A 78 8.15 -8.63 20.02
CA PRO A 78 7.01 -8.21 20.84
C PRO A 78 6.06 -7.25 20.11
N GLU A 79 6.57 -6.51 19.10
CA GLU A 79 5.79 -5.60 18.27
C GLU A 79 4.81 -6.36 17.35
N SER A 80 5.04 -7.66 17.13
CA SER A 80 4.22 -8.51 16.25
C SER A 80 2.79 -8.74 16.74
N ALA A 81 2.51 -8.46 18.02
CA ALA A 81 1.17 -8.54 18.61
C ALA A 81 0.25 -7.43 18.11
N ASN A 82 0.81 -6.28 17.71
CA ASN A 82 0.07 -5.12 17.19
C ASN A 82 0.27 -4.93 15.68
N ALA A 83 0.93 -5.87 15.01
CA ALA A 83 1.23 -5.79 13.58
C ALA A 83 0.13 -6.44 12.74
N LEU A 84 -0.12 -5.88 11.56
CA LEU A 84 -1.05 -6.43 10.58
C LEU A 84 -0.40 -7.60 9.83
N SER A 85 -1.12 -8.70 9.64
CA SER A 85 -0.67 -9.76 8.74
C SER A 85 -0.97 -9.38 7.29
N ALA A 86 0.05 -9.44 6.44
CA ALA A 86 -0.05 -9.19 5.01
C ALA A 86 -0.94 -10.21 4.31
N ARG A 87 -0.92 -11.48 4.74
CA ARG A 87 -1.78 -12.52 4.18
C ARG A 87 -3.24 -12.30 4.56
N GLU A 88 -3.51 -11.95 5.81
CA GLU A 88 -4.87 -11.63 6.25
C GLU A 88 -5.41 -10.38 5.54
N THR A 89 -4.56 -9.38 5.32
CA THR A 89 -4.92 -8.14 4.61
C THR A 89 -5.32 -8.42 3.15
N LEU A 90 -4.68 -9.39 2.50
CA LEU A 90 -4.97 -9.78 1.12
C LEU A 90 -6.04 -10.88 1.00
N GLY A 91 -6.37 -11.58 2.10
CA GLY A 91 -7.33 -12.67 2.14
C GLY A 91 -6.84 -13.97 1.50
N SER A 92 -7.75 -14.93 1.30
CA SER A 92 -7.44 -16.26 0.76
C SER A 92 -6.80 -16.25 -0.63
N GLY A 93 -7.03 -15.21 -1.42
CA GLY A 93 -6.47 -15.00 -2.76
C GLY A 93 -5.09 -14.32 -2.79
N TRP A 94 -4.41 -14.17 -1.65
CA TRP A 94 -3.17 -13.39 -1.56
C TRP A 94 -2.08 -13.83 -2.55
N GLN A 95 -1.97 -15.12 -2.84
CA GLN A 95 -0.97 -15.66 -3.79
C GLN A 95 -1.18 -15.10 -5.20
N GLU A 96 -2.43 -15.08 -5.65
CA GLU A 96 -2.80 -14.57 -6.96
C GLU A 96 -2.61 -13.06 -7.04
N ILE A 97 -2.93 -12.34 -5.97
CA ILE A 97 -2.75 -10.89 -5.88
C ILE A 97 -1.26 -10.51 -5.89
N VAL A 98 -0.41 -11.24 -5.16
CA VAL A 98 1.05 -11.02 -5.15
C VAL A 98 1.66 -11.32 -6.53
N ALA A 99 1.16 -12.37 -7.21
CA ALA A 99 1.60 -12.74 -8.55
C ALA A 99 1.17 -11.72 -9.62
N LYS A 100 -0.07 -11.21 -9.54
CA LYS A 100 -0.59 -10.16 -10.45
C LYS A 100 0.07 -8.79 -10.20
N GLY A 101 0.50 -8.52 -8.97
CA GLY A 101 1.06 -7.23 -8.56
C GLY A 101 -0.01 -6.26 -8.06
N ALA A 102 0.43 -5.11 -7.57
CA ALA A 102 -0.42 -4.09 -6.97
C ALA A 102 -1.65 -3.77 -7.84
N PRO A 103 -2.89 -3.90 -7.32
CA PRO A 103 -4.09 -3.62 -8.09
C PRO A 103 -4.13 -2.13 -8.43
N THR A 104 -4.14 -1.79 -9.72
CA THR A 104 -4.31 -0.40 -10.19
C THR A 104 -5.77 0.03 -10.24
N THR A 105 -6.68 -0.92 -10.04
CA THR A 105 -8.14 -0.76 -10.09
C THR A 105 -8.76 -0.92 -8.71
N CYS A 106 -9.85 -0.18 -8.46
CA CYS A 106 -10.50 0.00 -7.17
C CYS A 106 -11.40 -1.20 -6.76
N GLY A 107 -10.90 -2.44 -6.89
CA GLY A 107 -11.61 -3.69 -6.59
C GLY A 107 -11.06 -4.41 -5.37
#